data_AF-A0A6J4U6L9-F1
#
_entry.id   AF-A0A6J4U6L9-F1
#
_cell.length_a   1.000
_cell.length_b   1.000
_cell.length_c   1.000
_cell.angle_alpha   90.00
_cell.angle_beta   90.00
_cell.angle_gamma   90.00
#
_symmetry.space_group_name_H-M   'P 1'
#
loop_
_entity.id
_entity.type
_entity.pdbx_description
1 polymer ?
#
loop_
_entity_poly.entity_id
_entity_poly.type
_entity_poly.pdbx_seq_one_letter_code
_entity_poly.pdbx_strand_id
1 'polypeptide(L)' 'MYYYEELTLREIGEVLGVTESRVSQLHTKAVLRLKTRLQGHLERAALER' A
#
# COMPACT_ATOMS: atom_id res chain seq x y z
N MET A 1 12.06 -16.00 -16.17
CA MET A 1 11.75 -16.58 -14.85
C MET A 1 10.81 -15.62 -14.15
N TYR A 2 9.52 -15.97 -14.07
CA TYR A 2 8.52 -15.12 -13.42
C TYR A 2 8.20 -15.72 -12.05
N TYR A 3 8.94 -15.32 -11.01
CA TYR A 3 8.49 -15.54 -9.64
C TYR A 3 7.43 -14.48 -9.35
N TYR A 4 6.18 -14.85 -9.56
CA TYR A 4 5.01 -14.03 -9.24
C TYR A 4 4.24 -14.70 -8.10
N GLU A 5 4.95 -15.11 -7.05
CA GLU A 5 4.26 -15.49 -5.82
C GLU A 5 3.86 -14.19 -5.13
N GLU A 6 2.55 -13.89 -5.20
CA GLU A 6 1.95 -12.91 -4.32
C GLU A 6 2.08 -13.44 -2.89
N LEU A 7 2.99 -12.84 -2.12
CA LEU A 7 3.18 -13.18 -0.72
C LEU A 7 1.91 -12.84 0.08
N THR A 8 1.45 -13.78 0.89
CA THR A 8 0.39 -13.54 1.87
C THR A 8 0.85 -12.58 2.96
N LEU A 9 -0.09 -11.92 3.66
CA LEU A 9 0.25 -11.02 4.78
C LEU A 9 1.06 -11.72 5.87
N ARG A 10 0.83 -13.03 6.06
CA ARG A 10 1.59 -13.88 6.97
C ARG A 10 3.05 -14.02 6.54
N GLU A 11 3.29 -14.39 5.29
CA GLU A 11 4.65 -14.55 4.73
C GLU A 11 5.39 -13.22 4.70
N ILE A 12 4.70 -12.12 4.39
CA ILE A 12 5.26 -10.78 4.50
C ILE A 12 5.66 -10.48 5.95
N GLY A 13 4.81 -10.86 6.91
CA GLY A 13 5.11 -10.70 8.34
C GLY A 13 6.36 -11.49 8.76
N GLU A 14 6.45 -12.75 8.33
CA GLU A 14 7.60 -13.63 8.57
C GLU A 14 8.90 -13.02 8.00
N VAL A 15 8.87 -12.53 6.75
CA VAL A 15 10.03 -11.87 6.10
C VAL A 15 10.45 -10.58 6.80
N LEU A 16 9.48 -9.80 7.28
CA LEU A 16 9.73 -8.50 7.92
C LEU A 16 9.96 -8.60 9.43
N GLY A 17 9.86 -9.79 10.03
CA GLY A 17 9.98 -9.99 11.48
C GLY A 17 8.85 -9.30 12.28
N VAL A 18 7.66 -9.18 11.71
CA VAL A 18 6.49 -8.55 12.34
C VAL A 18 5.26 -9.44 12.24
N THR A 19 4.25 -9.18 13.04
CA THR A 19 2.99 -9.94 12.96
C THR A 19 2.20 -9.59 11.70
N GLU A 20 1.41 -10.55 11.19
CA GLU A 20 0.47 -10.34 10.08
C GLU A 20 -0.44 -9.12 10.31
N SER A 21 -0.94 -8.95 11.55
CA SER A 21 -1.76 -7.78 11.93
C SER A 21 -1.02 -6.46 11.71
N ARG A 22 0.28 -6.40 12.03
CA ARG A 22 1.11 -5.21 11.79
C ARG A 22 1.24 -4.92 10.30
N VAL A 23 1.42 -5.95 9.47
CA VAL A 23 1.45 -5.80 8.01
C VAL A 23 0.12 -5.27 7.48
N SER A 24 -1.01 -5.83 7.92
CA SER A 24 -2.35 -5.39 7.51
C SER A 24 -2.62 -3.91 7.86
N GLN A 25 -2.22 -3.48 9.06
CA GLN A 25 -2.32 -2.08 9.49
C GLN A 25 -1.45 -1.15 8.64
N LEU A 26 -0.20 -1.54 8.38
CA LEU A 26 0.70 -0.77 7.53
C LEU A 26 0.19 -0.67 6.09
N HIS A 27 -0.34 -1.76 5.54
CA HIS A 27 -0.94 -1.82 4.22
C HIS A 27 -2.13 -0.84 4.12
N THR A 28 -3.07 -0.92 5.07
CA THR A 28 -4.22 0.00 5.13
C THR A 28 -3.78 1.46 5.18
N LYS A 29 -2.78 1.77 6.03
CA LYS A 29 -2.22 3.13 6.15
C LYS A 29 -1.56 3.60 4.87
N ALA A 30 -0.82 2.73 4.18
CA ALA A 30 -0.17 3.05 2.92
C ALA A 30 -1.20 3.35 1.82
N VAL A 31 -2.23 2.51 1.69
CA VAL A 31 -3.33 2.71 0.73
C VAL A 31 -4.05 4.02 0.99
N LEU A 32 -4.39 4.34 2.25
CA LEU A 32 -5.02 5.60 2.60
C LEU A 32 -4.15 6.81 2.21
N ARG A 33 -2.86 6.77 2.53
CA ARG A 33 -1.91 7.85 2.16
C ARG A 33 -1.81 8.03 0.65
N LEU A 34 -1.77 6.93 -0.11
CA LEU A 34 -1.72 6.96 -1.57
C LEU A 34 -3.00 7.57 -2.15
N LYS A 35 -4.17 7.14 -1.66
CA LYS A 35 -5.46 7.69 -2.08
C LYS A 35 -5.53 9.20 -1.85
N THR A 36 -5.15 9.68 -0.67
CA THR A 36 -5.12 11.12 -0.36
C THR A 36 -4.19 11.89 -1.29
N ARG A 37 -2.99 11.37 -1.55
CA ARG A 37 -2.04 12.04 -2.46
C ARG A 37 -2.60 12.10 -3.88
N LEU A 38 -3.12 10.99 -4.39
CA LEU A 38 -3.67 10.92 -5.74
C LEU A 38 -4.86 11.86 -5.90
N GLN A 39 -5.77 11.90 -4.93
CA GLN A 39 -6.90 12.83 -4.95
C GLN A 39 -6.42 14.28 -5.03
N GLY A 40 -5.43 14.67 -4.22
CA GLY A 40 -4.86 16.03 -4.30
C GLY A 40 -4.16 16.32 -5.64
N HIS A 41 -3.60 15.31 -6.32
CA HIS A 41 -3.07 15.48 -7.67
C HIS A 41 -4.18 15.68 -8.70
N LEU A 42 -5.29 14.94 -8.58
CA LEU A 42 -6.44 15.06 -9.47
C LEU A 42 -7.14 16.43 -9.31
N GLU A 43 -7.30 16.91 -8.08
CA GLU A 43 -7.88 18.23 -7.79
C GLU A 43 -7.04 19.35 -8.40
N ARG A 44 -5.70 19.30 -8.25
CA ARG A 44 -4.80 20.28 -8.88
C ARG A 44 -4.89 20.25 -10.41
N ALA A 45 -4.88 19.06 -11.01
CA ALA A 45 -4.97 18.91 -12.46
C ALA A 45 -6.34 19.35 -13.04
N ALA A 46 -7.37 19.47 -12.21
CA ALA A 46 -8.67 20.00 -12.59
C ALA A 46 -8.76 21.53 -12.49
N LEU A 47 -8.03 22.14 -11.54
CA LEU A 47 -7.92 23.60 -11.38
C LEU A 47 -7.05 24.27 -12.45
N GLU A 48 -6.16 23.53 -13.08
CA GLU A 48 -5.27 24.01 -14.15
C GLU A 48 -5.88 23.91 -15.56
N ARG A 49 -7.16 23.54 -15.68
CA ARG A 49 -7.93 23.50 -16.95
C ARG A 49 -8.93 24.63 -17.04
#